data_AF-A0A7Z7JI92-F1
#
_entry.id   AF-A0A7Z7JI92-F1
#
_cell.length_a   1.000
_cell.length_b   1.000
_cell.length_c   1.000
_cell.angle_alpha   90.00
_cell.angle_beta   90.00
_cell.angle_gamma   90.00
#
_symmetry.space_group_name_H-M   'P 1'
#
loop_
_entity.id
_entity.type
_entity.pdbx_description
1 polymer ?
#
loop_
_entity_poly.entity_id
_entity_poly.type
_entity_poly.pdbx_seq_one_letter_code
_entity_poly.pdbx_strand_id
1 'polypeptide(L)'
;MQRIVEAMDCAVCHMPAERWALPGGEGYLYECPACGGRYSIAPSAISRAESDGGHPDLLAAVRACIARGDLPRVAIVGGQWQPLEVIGRQGAESDPA
;
A
#
# COMPACT_ATOMS: atom_id res chain seq x y z
N MET A 1 -18.47 8.20 6.67
CA MET A 1 -18.40 7.03 5.75
C MET A 1 -17.77 5.89 6.53
N GLN A 2 -18.43 4.74 6.71
CA GLN A 2 -17.78 3.61 7.40
C GLN A 2 -16.66 3.07 6.51
N ARG A 3 -15.43 3.05 7.04
CA ARG A 3 -14.30 2.39 6.39
C ARG A 3 -14.56 0.89 6.46
N ILE A 4 -14.85 0.26 5.32
CA ILE A 4 -14.93 -1.20 5.25
C ILE A 4 -13.49 -1.70 5.23
N VAL A 5 -13.09 -2.35 6.33
CA VAL A 5 -11.78 -2.98 6.48
C VAL A 5 -11.92 -4.45 6.08
N GLU A 6 -11.12 -4.86 5.10
CA GLU A 6 -11.07 -6.23 4.60
C GLU A 6 -9.77 -6.90 5.08
N ALA A 7 -9.89 -8.07 5.72
CA ALA A 7 -8.74 -8.90 6.05
C ALA A 7 -8.31 -9.70 4.81
N MET A 8 -7.03 -9.58 4.43
CA MET A 8 -6.47 -10.26 3.26
C MET A 8 -4.94 -10.38 3.35
N ASP A 9 -4.31 -11.00 2.35
CA ASP A 9 -2.85 -11.02 2.28
C ASP A 9 -2.28 -9.70 1.74
N CYS A 10 -1.17 -9.26 2.32
CA CYS A 10 -0.42 -8.10 1.86
C CYS A 10 0.02 -8.31 0.42
N ALA A 11 -0.33 -7.38 -0.46
CA ALA A 11 0.04 -7.44 -1.87
C ALA A 11 1.56 -7.39 -2.14
N VAL A 12 2.38 -7.04 -1.13
CA VAL A 12 3.85 -6.91 -1.28
C VAL A 12 4.61 -8.04 -0.59
N CYS A 13 4.16 -8.52 0.58
CA CYS A 13 4.86 -9.57 1.33
C CYS A 13 4.06 -10.86 1.54
N HIS A 14 2.81 -10.91 1.09
CA HIS A 14 1.88 -12.04 1.23
C HIS A 14 1.61 -12.50 2.67
N MET A 15 1.97 -11.69 3.67
CA MET A 15 1.58 -11.92 5.06
C MET A 15 0.19 -11.33 5.34
N PRO A 16 -0.55 -11.83 6.34
CA PRO A 16 -1.85 -11.28 6.72
C PRO A 16 -1.78 -9.77 6.98
N ALA A 17 -2.72 -9.05 6.39
CA ALA A 17 -2.85 -7.62 6.42
C ALA A 17 -4.33 -7.21 6.38
N GLU A 18 -4.57 -5.93 6.58
CA GLU A 18 -5.88 -5.32 6.38
C GLU A 18 -5.79 -4.34 5.22
N ARG A 19 -6.86 -4.20 4.45
CA ARG A 19 -6.98 -3.13 3.46
C ARG A 19 -8.31 -2.41 3.55
N TRP A 20 -8.36 -1.22 2.99
CA TRP A 20 -9.61 -0.51 2.72
C TRP A 20 -9.49 0.32 1.46
N ALA A 21 -10.61 0.49 0.76
CA ALA A 21 -10.67 1.27 -0.46
C ALA A 21 -10.41 2.77 -0.17
N LEU A 22 -9.61 3.40 -1.01
CA LEU A 22 -9.45 4.85 -1.01
C LEU A 22 -10.63 5.52 -1.74
N PRO A 23 -11.04 6.74 -1.33
CA PRO A 23 -12.08 7.50 -2.02
C PRO A 23 -11.76 7.70 -3.50
N GLY A 24 -12.80 7.81 -4.34
CA GLY A 24 -12.62 8.11 -5.76
C GLY A 24 -12.03 6.98 -6.60
N GLY A 25 -11.88 5.77 -6.04
CA GLY A 25 -11.29 4.64 -6.78
C GLY A 25 -9.78 4.80 -6.96
N GLU A 26 -9.10 5.54 -6.09
CA GLU A 26 -7.66 5.76 -6.12
C GLU A 26 -6.81 4.53 -5.73
N GLY A 27 -7.48 3.40 -5.50
CA GLY A 27 -6.87 2.13 -5.13
C GLY A 27 -7.20 1.78 -3.68
N TYR A 28 -6.25 1.14 -3.00
CA TYR A 28 -6.44 0.68 -1.63
C TYR A 28 -5.31 1.18 -0.73
N LEU A 29 -5.64 1.34 0.54
CA LEU A 29 -4.68 1.52 1.61
C LEU A 29 -4.58 0.21 2.35
N TYR A 30 -3.36 -0.32 2.45
CA TYR A 30 -3.05 -1.51 3.21
C TYR A 30 -2.43 -1.11 4.55
N GLU A 31 -2.73 -1.89 5.58
CA GLU A 31 -2.07 -1.90 6.87
C GLU A 31 -1.50 -3.29 7.09
N CYS A 32 -0.16 -3.39 7.05
CA CYS A 32 0.51 -4.67 7.17
C CYS A 32 1.51 -4.63 8.34
N PRO A 33 1.24 -5.38 9.43
CA PRO A 33 2.14 -5.48 10.57
C PRO A 33 3.53 -6.02 10.18
N ALA A 34 3.60 -6.93 9.20
CA ALA A 34 4.86 -7.53 8.72
C ALA A 34 5.69 -6.58 7.83
N CYS A 35 5.06 -5.57 7.21
CA CYS A 35 5.77 -4.47 6.55
C CYS A 35 6.10 -3.33 7.52
N GLY A 36 5.53 -3.35 8.72
CA GLY A 36 5.75 -2.36 9.78
C GLY A 36 4.81 -1.17 9.74
N GLY A 37 3.75 -1.19 8.92
CA GLY A 37 2.83 -0.06 8.83
C GLY A 37 1.99 -0.03 7.56
N ARG A 38 1.51 1.17 7.22
CA ARG A 38 0.55 1.40 6.14
C ARG A 38 1.24 1.72 4.81
N TYR A 39 0.62 1.34 3.69
CA TYR A 39 1.04 1.76 2.35
C TYR A 39 -0.16 1.79 1.40
N SER A 40 -0.16 2.70 0.43
CA SER A 40 -1.19 2.74 -0.61
C SER A 40 -0.74 1.97 -1.83
N ILE A 41 -1.69 1.38 -2.55
CA ILE A 41 -1.47 0.79 -3.86
C ILE A 41 -2.47 1.37 -4.87
N ALA A 42 -1.96 1.90 -5.98
CA ALA A 42 -2.77 2.44 -7.06
C ALA A 42 -3.49 1.31 -7.83
N PRO A 43 -4.63 1.58 -8.49
CA PRO A 43 -5.40 0.57 -9.21
C PRO A 43 -4.58 -0.16 -10.29
N SER A 44 -3.66 0.58 -10.94
CA SER A 44 -2.77 0.04 -11.96
C SER A 44 -1.80 -1.04 -11.44
N ALA A 45 -1.55 -1.06 -10.14
CA ALA A 45 -0.60 -1.96 -9.51
C ALA A 45 -1.25 -3.16 -8.81
N ILE A 46 -2.55 -3.11 -8.49
CA ILE A 46 -3.24 -4.13 -7.68
C ILE A 46 -3.19 -5.50 -8.36
N SER A 47 -3.73 -5.61 -9.58
CA SER A 47 -3.84 -6.90 -10.25
C SER A 47 -2.49 -7.58 -10.45
N ARG A 48 -1.43 -6.78 -10.60
CA ARG A 48 -0.07 -7.30 -10.72
C ARG A 48 0.52 -7.72 -9.38
N ALA A 49 0.35 -6.91 -8.34
CA ALA A 49 0.79 -7.25 -7.00
C ALA A 49 0.08 -8.51 -6.47
N GLU A 50 -1.20 -8.71 -6.81
CA GLU A 50 -1.96 -9.90 -6.44
C GLU A 50 -1.57 -11.14 -7.27
N SER A 51 -1.19 -10.97 -8.55
CA SER A 51 -0.85 -12.11 -9.44
C SER A 51 0.61 -12.55 -9.36
N ASP A 52 1.55 -11.59 -9.44
CA ASP A 52 2.99 -11.84 -9.51
C ASP A 52 3.71 -11.61 -8.17
N GLY A 53 3.01 -11.02 -7.19
CA GLY A 53 3.63 -10.49 -5.98
C GLY A 53 4.38 -9.18 -6.20
N GLY A 54 4.76 -8.54 -5.10
CA GLY A 54 5.69 -7.41 -5.14
C GLY A 54 7.10 -7.87 -5.49
N HIS A 55 7.80 -7.12 -6.35
CA HIS A 55 9.23 -7.36 -6.60
C HIS A 55 10.03 -7.29 -5.27
N PRO A 56 11.07 -8.09 -5.03
CA PRO A 56 11.83 -8.05 -3.77
C PRO A 56 12.34 -6.65 -3.39
N ASP A 57 12.79 -5.89 -4.40
CA ASP A 57 13.22 -4.50 -4.21
C ASP A 57 12.07 -3.57 -3.80
N LEU A 58 10.86 -3.84 -4.27
CA LEU A 58 9.66 -3.10 -3.87
C LEU A 58 9.38 -3.32 -2.38
N LEU A 59 9.48 -4.57 -1.90
CA LEU A 59 9.30 -4.88 -0.47
C LEU A 59 10.31 -4.13 0.41
N ALA A 60 11.59 -4.17 0.02
CA ALA A 60 12.64 -3.46 0.75
C ALA A 60 12.41 -1.95 0.76
N ALA A 61 12.03 -1.37 -0.38
CA ALA A 61 11.73 0.05 -0.50
C ALA A 61 10.51 0.46 0.34
N VAL A 62 9.43 -0.35 0.34
CA VAL A 62 8.21 -0.07 1.12
C VAL A 62 8.54 -0.06 2.60
N ARG A 63 9.26 -1.09 3.09
CA ARG A 63 9.70 -1.17 4.49
C ARG A 63 10.57 0.01 4.88
N ALA A 64 11.50 0.42 4.01
CA ALA A 64 12.36 1.57 4.27
C ALA A 64 11.57 2.88 4.36
N CYS A 65 10.57 3.10 3.49
CA CYS A 65 9.67 4.26 3.58
C CYS A 65 8.87 4.26 4.88
N ILE A 66 8.25 3.13 5.22
CA ILE A 66 7.45 2.99 6.44
C ILE A 66 8.31 3.23 7.68
N ALA A 67 9.53 2.69 7.73
CA ALA A 67 10.45 2.88 8.85
C ALA A 67 10.86 4.35 9.06
N ARG A 68 10.82 5.18 8.02
CA ARG A 68 11.02 6.65 8.14
C ARG A 68 9.77 7.40 8.62
N GLY A 69 8.65 6.69 8.81
CA GLY A 69 7.35 7.27 9.13
C GLY A 69 6.59 7.82 7.91
N ASP A 70 7.01 7.49 6.69
CA ASP A 70 6.35 7.92 5.46
C ASP A 70 5.25 6.94 5.05
N LEU A 71 4.21 7.42 4.36
CA LEU A 71 3.18 6.60 3.74
C LEU A 71 3.49 6.43 2.24
N PRO A 72 4.09 5.30 1.81
CA PRO A 72 4.43 5.09 0.41
C PRO A 72 3.19 4.69 -0.41
N ARG A 73 3.14 5.14 -1.67
CA ARG A 73 2.21 4.70 -2.72
C ARG A 73 2.94 3.87 -3.76
N VAL A 74 2.44 2.66 -3.96
CA VAL A 74 2.90 1.70 -4.96
C VAL A 74 2.09 1.91 -6.24
N ALA A 75 2.78 2.09 -7.36
CA ALA A 75 2.14 2.28 -8.66
C ALA A 75 2.91 1.57 -9.78
N ILE A 76 2.19 1.26 -10.86
CA ILE A 76 2.76 0.76 -12.11
C ILE A 76 2.37 1.74 -13.23
N VAL A 77 3.36 2.09 -14.05
CA VAL A 77 3.18 2.89 -15.29
C VAL A 77 3.95 2.19 -16.40
N GLY A 78 3.33 2.00 -17.56
CA GLY A 78 3.95 1.29 -18.69
C GLY A 78 4.38 -0.15 -18.38
N GLY A 79 3.73 -0.81 -17.41
CA GLY A 79 4.09 -2.17 -16.98
C GLY A 79 5.32 -2.24 -16.07
N GLN A 80 5.89 -1.10 -15.66
CA GLN A 80 7.03 -1.03 -14.76
C GLN A 80 6.62 -0.48 -13.39
N TRP A 81 7.15 -1.08 -12.33
CA TRP A 81 7.07 -0.55 -10.98
C TRP A 81 7.67 0.85 -10.95
N GLN A 82 6.90 1.80 -10.45
CA GLN A 82 7.38 3.15 -10.26
C GLN A 82 8.12 3.27 -8.93
N PRO A 83 9.04 4.23 -8.79
CA PRO A 83 9.55 4.65 -7.49
C PRO A 83 8.38 4.94 -6.53
N LEU A 84 8.57 4.61 -5.25
CA LEU A 84 7.55 4.85 -4.24
C LEU A 84 7.33 6.35 -4.05
N GLU A 85 6.12 6.81 -4.35
CA GLU A 85 5.69 8.17 -4.07
C GLU A 85 5.30 8.26 -2.59
N VAL A 86 5.70 9.33 -1.89
CA VAL A 86 5.27 9.58 -0.52
C VAL A 86 4.01 10.43 -0.53
N ILE A 87 2.89 9.85 -0.12
CA ILE A 87 1.57 10.50 -0.16
C ILE A 87 1.08 10.93 1.23
N GLY A 88 1.89 10.74 2.27
CA GLY A 88 1.53 11.09 3.64
C GLY A 88 2.52 10.55 4.67
N ARG A 89 2.07 10.44 5.92
CA ARG A 89 2.85 9.91 7.05
C ARG A 89 2.12 8.75 7.74
N GLN A 90 2.89 7.88 8.38
CA GLN A 90 2.36 6.88 9.32
C GLN A 90 1.71 7.59 10.51
N GLY A 91 0.68 6.98 11.10
CA GLY A 91 -0.06 7.55 12.23
C GLY A 91 -0.92 8.79 11.95
N ALA A 92 -0.80 9.46 10.79
CA ALA A 92 -1.77 10.47 10.39
C ALA A 92 -3.14 9.78 10.19
N GLU A 93 -4.08 10.04 11.09
CA GLU A 93 -5.49 9.74 10.86
C GLU A 93 -5.93 10.63 9.70
N SER A 94 -6.32 10.02 8.58
CA SER A 94 -7.18 10.72 7.63
C SER A 94 -8.54 10.87 8.31
N ASP A 95 -8.64 11.83 9.21
CA ASP A 95 -9.88 12.28 9.83
C ASP A 95 -10.63 13.11 8.78
N PRO A 96 -11.77 12.64 8.24
CA PRO A 96 -12.57 13.46 7.38
C PRO A 96 -13.32 14.47 8.26
N ALA A 97 -12.89 15.73 8.20
CA ALA A 97 -13.72 16.87 8.60
C ALA A 97 -15.06 16.90 7.83
#